data_AF-A0A9D6IXU9-F1
#
_entry.id   AF-A0A9D6IXU9-F1
#
_cell.length_a   1.000
_cell.length_b   1.000
_cell.length_c   1.000
_cell.angle_alpha   90.00
_cell.angle_beta   90.00
_cell.angle_gamma   90.00
#
_symmetry.space_group_name_H-M   'P 1'
#
loop_
_entity.id
_entity.type
_entity.pdbx_description
1 polymer ?
#
loop_
_entity_poly.entity_id
_entity_poly.type
_entity_poly.pdbx_seq_one_letter_code
_entity_poly.pdbx_strand_id
1 'polypeptide(L)'
;PDVLDAVLWFFKRFHVRIVVGDGPSRDAGNAAQLLRDHALQSTCSAHDLELVNLHDCGFTTVKTQHGFSMTVSAMALDCDYIVSLPVLKPHRRCGLAGALSNQFGLFPIRERLLMHGRVKDIHRSIAEVNTVMRPSITVMDAVKTYRNADELRHGAQPADLGYMLAGADPLAVDCHGLKLLSTIEPSLARKRPQDIDHLAWASRVGVGETDYQTHSAFLRWD
;
A
#
# COMPACT_ATOMS: atom_id res chain seq x y z
N PRO A 1 -11.61 -4.53 -5.34
CA PRO A 1 -12.48 -5.56 -4.73
C PRO A 1 -12.10 -6.95 -5.23
N ASP A 2 -11.94 -7.10 -6.55
CA ASP A 2 -11.64 -8.38 -7.20
C ASP A 2 -10.30 -9.00 -6.74
N VAL A 3 -9.27 -8.17 -6.54
CA VAL A 3 -7.98 -8.63 -6.00
C VAL A 3 -8.14 -9.18 -4.58
N LEU A 4 -8.93 -8.51 -3.73
CA LEU A 4 -9.24 -9.00 -2.39
C LEU A 4 -10.01 -10.32 -2.47
N ASP A 5 -11.02 -10.41 -3.33
CA ASP A 5 -11.82 -11.62 -3.52
C ASP A 5 -10.96 -12.83 -3.91
N ALA A 6 -10.08 -12.66 -4.89
CA ALA A 6 -9.15 -13.70 -5.33
C ALA A 6 -8.18 -14.14 -4.21
N VAL A 7 -7.67 -13.19 -3.43
CA VAL A 7 -6.78 -13.46 -2.30
C VAL A 7 -7.52 -14.22 -1.19
N LEU A 8 -8.73 -13.79 -0.83
CA LEU A 8 -9.55 -14.48 0.17
C LEU A 8 -9.90 -15.90 -0.28
N TRP A 9 -10.31 -16.07 -1.54
CA TRP A 9 -10.58 -17.38 -2.13
C TRP A 9 -9.37 -18.32 -2.03
N PHE A 10 -8.17 -17.81 -2.30
CA PHE A 10 -6.93 -18.60 -2.18
C PHE A 10 -6.63 -18.96 -0.72
N PHE A 11 -6.65 -17.98 0.19
CA PHE A 11 -6.23 -18.18 1.58
C PHE A 11 -7.23 -18.97 2.43
N LYS A 12 -8.52 -18.96 2.09
CA LYS A 12 -9.55 -19.77 2.77
C LYS A 12 -9.33 -21.29 2.64
N ARG A 13 -8.51 -21.72 1.70
CA ARG A 13 -8.16 -23.14 1.51
C ARG A 13 -7.19 -23.63 2.59
N PHE A 14 -6.63 -22.72 3.38
CA PHE A 14 -5.75 -23.01 4.51
C PHE A 14 -6.50 -22.83 5.82
N HIS A 15 -6.13 -23.62 6.84
CA HIS A 15 -6.72 -23.54 8.18
C HIS A 15 -6.07 -22.40 8.98
N VAL A 16 -6.32 -21.16 8.54
CA VAL A 16 -5.75 -19.93 9.14
C VAL A 16 -6.86 -18.96 9.52
N ARG A 17 -6.60 -18.14 10.55
CA ARG A 17 -7.46 -17.01 10.89
C ARG A 17 -7.18 -15.87 9.91
N ILE A 18 -8.20 -15.44 9.18
CA ILE A 18 -8.11 -14.33 8.23
C ILE A 18 -8.75 -13.08 8.83
N VAL A 19 -8.06 -11.95 8.72
CA VAL A 19 -8.57 -10.62 9.06
C VAL A 19 -8.32 -9.71 7.88
N VAL A 20 -9.33 -8.92 7.49
CA VAL A 20 -9.20 -7.89 6.46
C VAL A 20 -9.36 -6.55 7.14
N GLY A 21 -8.37 -5.66 7.03
CA GLY A 21 -8.39 -4.37 7.69
C GLY A 21 -8.07 -3.23 6.72
N ASP A 22 -8.73 -2.09 6.92
CA ASP A 22 -8.41 -0.84 6.25
C ASP A 22 -8.39 0.33 7.24
N GLY A 23 -7.49 1.28 6.98
CA GLY A 23 -7.32 2.52 7.73
C GLY A 23 -7.69 3.71 6.85
N PRO A 24 -8.98 4.01 6.66
CA PRO A 24 -9.43 5.01 5.69
C PRO A 24 -8.88 6.41 6.03
N SER A 25 -8.67 7.21 4.98
CA SER A 25 -8.23 8.60 5.12
C SER A 25 -9.30 9.44 5.81
N ARG A 26 -8.86 10.45 6.58
CA ARG A 26 -9.76 11.41 7.25
C ARG A 26 -10.64 12.15 6.24
N ASP A 27 -10.10 12.45 5.07
CA ASP A 27 -10.79 13.24 4.03
C ASP A 27 -11.85 12.43 3.28
N ALA A 28 -12.01 11.15 3.64
CA ALA A 28 -13.05 10.29 3.13
C ALA A 28 -14.40 10.49 3.88
N GLY A 29 -14.40 11.15 5.05
CA GLY A 29 -15.62 11.42 5.83
C GLY A 29 -15.73 10.50 7.06
N ASN A 30 -16.93 10.00 7.37
CA ASN A 30 -17.13 9.07 8.49
C ASN A 30 -16.54 7.70 8.15
N ALA A 31 -15.38 7.37 8.72
CA ALA A 31 -14.63 6.15 8.46
C ALA A 31 -15.49 4.87 8.58
N ALA A 32 -16.32 4.76 9.64
CA ALA A 32 -17.16 3.59 9.85
C ALA A 32 -18.26 3.46 8.79
N GLN A 33 -18.85 4.57 8.37
CA GLN A 33 -19.83 4.57 7.28
C GLN A 33 -19.18 4.25 5.94
N LEU A 34 -18.00 4.81 5.70
CA LEU A 34 -17.28 4.60 4.45
C LEU A 34 -16.88 3.15 4.26
N LEU A 35 -16.42 2.47 5.32
CA LEU A 35 -16.09 1.06 5.28
C LEU A 35 -17.34 0.19 5.07
N ARG A 36 -18.45 0.48 5.76
CA ARG A 36 -19.72 -0.24 5.58
C ARG A 36 -20.23 -0.17 4.13
N ASP A 37 -20.15 1.01 3.54
CA ASP A 37 -20.64 1.25 2.18
C ASP A 37 -19.57 0.91 1.11
N HIS A 38 -18.37 0.49 1.52
CA HIS A 38 -17.27 0.19 0.61
C HIS A 38 -17.47 -1.14 -0.08
N ALA A 39 -17.07 -1.22 -1.36
CA ALA A 39 -17.08 -2.47 -2.11
C ALA A 39 -16.27 -3.60 -1.42
N LEU A 40 -15.23 -3.24 -0.65
CA LEU A 40 -14.45 -4.22 0.11
C LEU A 40 -15.25 -4.90 1.22
N GLN A 41 -16.20 -4.22 1.88
CA GLN A 41 -17.05 -4.85 2.89
C GLN A 41 -17.99 -5.88 2.25
N SER A 42 -18.52 -5.59 1.07
CA SER A 42 -19.33 -6.56 0.31
C SER A 42 -18.53 -7.80 -0.05
N THR A 43 -17.28 -7.63 -0.52
CA THR A 43 -16.35 -8.74 -0.76
C THR A 43 -16.06 -9.53 0.51
N CYS A 44 -15.76 -8.87 1.63
CA CYS A 44 -15.52 -9.57 2.91
C CYS A 44 -16.75 -10.39 3.34
N SER A 45 -17.95 -9.82 3.21
CA SER A 45 -19.21 -10.46 3.62
C SER A 45 -19.52 -11.70 2.78
N ALA A 46 -19.23 -11.68 1.47
CA ALA A 46 -19.32 -12.85 0.60
C ALA A 46 -18.37 -13.99 1.01
N HIS A 47 -17.37 -13.65 1.83
CA HIS A 47 -16.42 -14.56 2.43
C HIS A 47 -16.65 -14.77 3.94
N ASP A 48 -17.81 -14.43 4.50
CA ASP A 48 -18.10 -14.59 5.94
C ASP A 48 -17.08 -13.87 6.85
N LEU A 49 -16.52 -12.75 6.35
CA LEU A 49 -15.58 -11.89 7.05
C LEU A 49 -16.15 -10.48 7.18
N GLU A 50 -15.65 -9.74 8.16
CA GLU A 50 -15.94 -8.31 8.33
C GLU A 50 -14.71 -7.49 7.90
N LEU A 51 -14.94 -6.34 7.24
CA LEU A 51 -13.88 -5.38 6.99
C LEU A 51 -13.63 -4.57 8.27
N VAL A 52 -12.50 -4.83 8.90
CA VAL A 52 -12.12 -4.22 10.16
C VAL A 52 -11.63 -2.79 9.93
N ASN A 53 -12.18 -1.85 10.70
CA ASN A 53 -11.64 -0.50 10.81
C ASN A 53 -10.40 -0.50 11.71
N LEU A 54 -9.22 -0.31 11.13
CA LEU A 54 -7.97 -0.32 11.88
C LEU A 54 -7.87 0.80 12.93
N HIS A 55 -8.66 1.87 12.79
CA HIS A 55 -8.72 2.95 13.79
C HIS A 55 -9.36 2.52 15.12
N ASP A 56 -10.17 1.46 15.11
CA ASP A 56 -10.88 0.95 16.29
C ASP A 56 -10.11 -0.20 16.98
N CYS A 57 -8.97 -0.61 16.42
CA CYS A 57 -8.19 -1.77 16.88
C CYS A 57 -7.06 -1.41 17.85
N GLY A 58 -6.97 -0.14 18.26
CA GLY A 58 -5.87 0.35 19.08
C GLY A 58 -4.55 0.47 18.32
N PHE A 59 -3.59 1.13 18.98
CA PHE A 59 -2.30 1.46 18.38
C PHE A 59 -1.18 1.32 19.40
N THR A 60 0.00 0.91 18.91
CA THR A 60 1.22 0.73 19.70
C THR A 60 2.31 1.65 19.17
N THR A 61 3.02 2.32 20.08
CA THR A 61 4.21 3.10 19.72
C THR A 61 5.43 2.18 19.67
N VAL A 62 6.07 2.15 18.52
CA VAL A 62 7.29 1.39 18.26
C VAL A 62 8.45 2.34 17.98
N LYS A 63 9.66 1.89 18.28
CA LYS A 63 10.90 2.56 17.89
C LYS A 63 11.68 1.61 16.98
N THR A 64 11.96 2.04 15.76
CA THR A 64 12.72 1.23 14.80
C THR A 64 14.17 1.13 15.22
N GLN A 65 14.89 0.16 14.65
CA GLN A 65 16.33 0.00 14.86
C GLN A 65 17.15 1.25 14.45
N HIS A 66 16.60 2.10 13.58
CA HIS A 66 17.20 3.38 13.15
C HIS A 66 16.82 4.56 14.06
N GLY A 67 16.20 4.29 15.21
CA GLY A 67 15.81 5.27 16.21
C GLY A 67 14.57 6.09 15.86
N PHE A 68 13.83 5.73 14.81
CA PHE A 68 12.60 6.44 14.43
C PHE A 68 11.42 5.96 15.26
N SER A 69 10.68 6.88 15.88
CA SER A 69 9.51 6.54 16.70
C SER A 69 8.21 6.82 15.95
N MET A 70 7.35 5.82 15.90
CA MET A 70 6.05 5.90 15.23
C MET A 70 4.99 5.13 16.01
N THR A 71 3.73 5.52 15.83
CA THR A 71 2.58 4.80 16.38
C THR A 71 1.87 4.07 15.26
N VAL A 72 1.69 2.75 15.37
CA VAL A 72 1.14 1.88 14.31
C VAL A 72 0.03 0.98 14.86
N SER A 73 -0.78 0.41 13.98
CA SER A 73 -1.89 -0.49 14.35
C SER A 73 -1.39 -1.66 15.20
N ALA A 74 -2.02 -1.87 16.36
CA ALA A 74 -1.70 -3.00 17.22
C ALA A 74 -2.11 -4.32 16.56
N MET A 75 -3.26 -4.34 15.89
CA MET A 75 -3.75 -5.52 15.15
C MET A 75 -2.75 -6.03 14.13
N ALA A 76 -2.09 -5.13 13.40
CA ALA A 76 -1.15 -5.56 12.38
C ALA A 76 0.09 -6.22 13.01
N LEU A 77 0.53 -5.78 14.20
CA LEU A 77 1.64 -6.39 14.95
C LEU A 77 1.31 -7.80 15.46
N ASP A 78 0.03 -8.11 15.66
CA ASP A 78 -0.46 -9.42 16.11
C ASP A 78 -0.62 -10.43 14.95
N CYS A 79 -0.37 -10.02 13.70
CA CYS A 79 -0.48 -10.88 12.53
C CYS A 79 0.86 -11.53 12.18
N ASP A 80 0.86 -12.87 12.01
CA ASP A 80 2.05 -13.63 11.58
C ASP A 80 2.39 -13.45 10.10
N TYR A 81 1.39 -13.11 9.27
CA TYR A 81 1.53 -13.01 7.82
C TYR A 81 0.66 -11.86 7.29
N ILE A 82 1.26 -10.92 6.57
CA ILE A 82 0.59 -9.72 6.04
C ILE A 82 0.57 -9.77 4.52
N VAL A 83 -0.63 -9.76 3.94
CA VAL A 83 -0.85 -9.57 2.50
C VAL A 83 -1.22 -8.12 2.24
N SER A 84 -0.38 -7.39 1.51
CA SER A 84 -0.62 -5.98 1.15
C SER A 84 -1.27 -5.89 -0.23
N LEU A 85 -2.38 -5.16 -0.35
CA LEU A 85 -3.16 -5.02 -1.59
C LEU A 85 -3.19 -3.57 -2.11
N PRO A 86 -2.06 -2.98 -2.52
CA PRO A 86 -2.02 -1.60 -3.02
C PRO A 86 -2.61 -1.48 -4.42
N VAL A 87 -3.04 -0.26 -4.75
CA VAL A 87 -3.26 0.18 -6.13
C VAL A 87 -2.09 1.07 -6.54
N LEU A 88 -1.45 0.77 -7.68
CA LEU A 88 -0.37 1.56 -8.24
C LEU A 88 -0.92 2.87 -8.84
N LYS A 89 -0.44 4.02 -8.38
CA LYS A 89 -0.81 5.33 -8.94
C LYS A 89 0.26 6.40 -8.74
N PRO A 90 0.30 7.46 -9.57
CA PRO A 90 1.12 8.63 -9.27
C PRO A 90 0.69 9.26 -7.94
N HIS A 91 1.63 9.91 -7.26
CA HIS A 91 1.37 10.63 -6.02
C HIS A 91 2.11 11.97 -5.99
N ARG A 92 1.38 13.08 -5.87
CA ARG A 92 1.95 14.43 -5.97
C ARG A 92 3.11 14.70 -5.01
N ARG A 93 3.02 14.20 -3.78
CA ARG A 93 4.06 14.41 -2.76
C ARG A 93 5.16 13.34 -2.81
N CYS A 94 4.82 12.11 -3.20
CA CYS A 94 5.69 10.95 -3.01
C CYS A 94 6.26 10.39 -4.32
N GLY A 95 5.85 10.92 -5.47
CA GLY A 95 6.14 10.36 -6.79
C GLY A 95 5.11 9.29 -7.17
N LEU A 96 5.02 8.22 -6.39
CA LEU A 96 4.05 7.15 -6.55
C LEU A 96 3.41 6.73 -5.22
N ALA A 97 2.27 6.06 -5.31
CA ALA A 97 1.68 5.22 -4.29
C ALA A 97 1.69 3.77 -4.77
N GLY A 98 1.97 2.84 -3.86
CA GLY A 98 2.28 1.45 -4.16
C GLY A 98 2.50 0.62 -2.89
N ALA A 99 3.33 -0.40 -2.96
CA ALA A 99 3.59 -1.40 -1.93
C ALA A 99 4.00 -0.78 -0.59
N LEU A 100 5.04 0.07 -0.59
CA LEU A 100 5.59 0.64 0.63
C LEU A 100 4.61 1.62 1.27
N SER A 101 4.01 2.49 0.47
CA SER A 101 3.04 3.49 0.95
C SER A 101 1.69 2.89 1.35
N ASN A 102 1.37 1.65 0.96
CA ASN A 102 0.17 0.98 1.43
C ASN A 102 0.17 0.78 2.95
N GLN A 103 1.36 0.56 3.54
CA GLN A 103 1.52 0.45 4.99
C GLN A 103 1.21 1.77 5.72
N PHE A 104 1.07 2.89 5.00
CA PHE A 104 0.58 4.15 5.57
C PHE A 104 -0.84 4.01 6.16
N GLY A 105 -1.62 3.03 5.67
CA GLY A 105 -2.89 2.58 6.22
C GLY A 105 -2.83 2.16 7.71
N LEU A 106 -1.66 1.75 8.20
CA LEU A 106 -1.48 1.28 9.56
C LEU A 106 -1.27 2.40 10.60
N PHE A 107 -1.03 3.63 10.14
CA PHE A 107 -0.86 4.76 11.05
C PHE A 107 -2.21 5.30 11.54
N PRO A 108 -2.32 5.71 12.83
CA PRO A 108 -3.47 6.47 13.29
C PRO A 108 -3.51 7.84 12.60
N ILE A 109 -4.71 8.44 12.56
CA ILE A 109 -4.94 9.74 11.92
C ILE A 109 -3.94 10.80 12.43
N ARG A 110 -3.70 10.86 13.74
CA ARG A 110 -2.76 11.82 14.35
C ARG A 110 -1.34 11.69 13.79
N GLU A 111 -0.87 10.46 13.64
CA GLU A 111 0.48 10.17 13.15
C GLU A 111 0.62 10.56 11.67
N ARG A 112 -0.41 10.28 10.85
CA ARG A 112 -0.48 10.75 9.46
C ARG A 112 -0.47 12.27 9.37
N LEU A 113 -1.15 12.99 10.27
CA LEU A 113 -1.16 14.46 10.30
C LEU A 113 0.23 15.03 10.60
N LEU A 114 0.99 14.42 11.52
CA LEU A 114 2.37 14.85 11.81
C LEU A 114 3.28 14.71 10.59
N MET A 115 3.11 13.65 9.80
CA MET A 115 3.84 13.44 8.56
C MET A 115 3.42 14.45 7.48
N HIS A 116 2.11 14.74 7.38
CA HIS A 116 1.61 15.71 6.42
C HIS A 116 2.01 17.16 6.74
N GLY A 117 2.06 17.48 8.04
CA GLY A 117 2.46 18.78 8.58
C GLY A 117 3.97 18.98 8.69
N ARG A 118 4.80 18.06 8.14
CA ARG A 118 6.27 18.12 8.14
C ARG A 118 6.94 18.07 9.52
N VAL A 119 6.20 17.67 10.55
CA VAL A 119 6.78 17.38 11.88
C VAL A 119 7.56 16.07 11.83
N LYS A 120 7.06 15.10 11.07
CA LYS A 120 7.76 13.87 10.69
C LYS A 120 8.00 13.87 9.18
N ASP A 121 9.15 13.37 8.76
CA ASP A 121 9.44 13.17 7.34
C ASP A 121 8.57 12.01 6.82
N ILE A 122 7.67 12.30 5.88
CA ILE A 122 6.74 11.31 5.32
C ILE A 122 7.47 10.19 4.56
N HIS A 123 8.55 10.49 3.86
CA HIS A 123 9.28 9.53 3.05
C HIS A 123 10.05 8.56 3.93
N ARG A 124 10.73 9.10 4.96
CA ARG A 124 11.35 8.28 5.99
C ARG A 124 10.31 7.46 6.73
N SER A 125 9.14 8.03 7.05
CA SER A 125 8.07 7.31 7.74
C SER A 125 7.55 6.11 6.95
N ILE A 126 7.33 6.27 5.64
CA ILE A 126 6.93 5.19 4.72
C ILE A 126 7.98 4.08 4.70
N ALA A 127 9.27 4.44 4.63
CA ALA A 127 10.34 3.45 4.65
C ALA A 127 10.44 2.72 5.99
N GLU A 128 10.45 3.46 7.10
CA GLU A 128 10.63 2.91 8.44
C GLU A 128 9.46 2.00 8.85
N VAL A 129 8.21 2.29 8.45
CA VAL A 129 7.08 1.40 8.80
C VAL A 129 7.24 0.05 8.13
N ASN A 130 7.81 -0.03 6.93
CA ASN A 130 8.10 -1.30 6.26
C ASN A 130 9.30 -2.06 6.87
N THR A 131 10.04 -1.48 7.83
CA THR A 131 11.05 -2.21 8.62
C THR A 131 10.43 -2.97 9.79
N VAL A 132 9.23 -2.56 10.23
CA VAL A 132 8.50 -3.16 11.36
C VAL A 132 7.32 -3.99 10.85
N MET A 133 6.56 -3.41 9.93
CA MET A 133 5.35 -3.95 9.32
C MET A 133 5.62 -4.32 7.87
N ARG A 134 6.64 -5.15 7.65
CA ARG A 134 6.98 -5.59 6.29
C ARG A 134 5.89 -6.56 5.81
N PRO A 135 5.21 -6.30 4.68
CA PRO A 135 4.28 -7.28 4.13
C PRO A 135 5.03 -8.54 3.71
N SER A 136 4.46 -9.70 4.03
CA SER A 136 4.99 -11.00 3.63
C SER A 136 4.86 -11.21 2.13
N ILE A 137 3.77 -10.70 1.54
CA ILE A 137 3.60 -10.58 0.10
C ILE A 137 2.78 -9.33 -0.23
N THR A 138 3.15 -8.65 -1.30
CA THR A 138 2.35 -7.60 -1.91
C THR A 138 1.70 -8.14 -3.17
N VAL A 139 0.41 -7.91 -3.36
CA VAL A 139 -0.34 -8.15 -4.60
C VAL A 139 -0.90 -6.81 -5.04
N MET A 140 -0.23 -6.16 -5.97
CA MET A 140 -0.52 -4.81 -6.42
C MET A 140 -1.40 -4.82 -7.67
N ASP A 141 -2.50 -4.08 -7.58
CA ASP A 141 -3.35 -3.75 -8.72
C ASP A 141 -2.70 -2.60 -9.51
N ALA A 142 -2.25 -2.91 -10.71
CA ALA A 142 -1.77 -1.95 -11.69
C ALA A 142 -2.53 -2.13 -13.01
N VAL A 143 -3.80 -2.55 -12.96
CA VAL A 143 -4.63 -2.73 -14.16
C VAL A 143 -5.10 -1.36 -14.62
N LYS A 144 -5.75 -0.62 -13.72
CA LYS A 144 -6.18 0.76 -13.91
C LYS A 144 -5.44 1.67 -12.94
N THR A 145 -5.12 2.86 -13.41
CA THR A 145 -4.39 3.85 -12.64
C THR A 145 -4.81 5.27 -13.05
N TYR A 146 -4.03 6.24 -12.60
CA TYR A 146 -4.17 7.64 -12.97
C TYR A 146 -2.91 8.18 -13.63
N ARG A 147 -3.06 9.27 -14.37
CA ARG A 147 -1.98 10.16 -14.79
C ARG A 147 -2.29 11.61 -14.42
N ASN A 148 -1.27 12.47 -14.44
CA ASN A 148 -1.25 13.90 -14.09
C ASN A 148 -1.52 14.22 -12.60
N ALA A 149 -2.31 13.41 -11.91
CA ALA A 149 -2.55 13.53 -10.47
C ALA A 149 -2.97 12.18 -9.88
N ASP A 150 -3.06 12.14 -8.56
CA ASP A 150 -3.34 10.95 -7.74
C ASP A 150 -4.83 10.64 -7.53
N GLU A 151 -5.70 11.61 -7.81
CA GLU A 151 -7.16 11.51 -7.66
C GLU A 151 -7.92 12.41 -8.64
N LEU A 152 -9.13 12.01 -9.07
CA LEU A 152 -9.94 12.76 -10.04
C LEU A 152 -10.24 14.20 -9.61
N ARG A 153 -10.56 14.41 -8.31
CA ARG A 153 -10.78 15.75 -7.74
C ARG A 153 -9.56 16.66 -7.79
N HIS A 154 -8.37 16.09 -7.98
CA HIS A 154 -7.13 16.81 -8.16
C HIS A 154 -6.77 17.00 -9.64
N GLY A 155 -7.62 16.59 -10.59
CA GLY A 155 -7.37 16.67 -12.03
C GLY A 155 -6.67 15.43 -12.62
N ALA A 156 -6.74 14.29 -11.93
CA ALA A 156 -6.26 13.03 -12.48
C ALA A 156 -7.07 12.63 -13.71
N GLN A 157 -6.41 11.94 -14.63
CA GLN A 157 -7.07 11.27 -15.76
C GLN A 157 -6.90 9.76 -15.61
N PRO A 158 -7.97 8.97 -15.78
CA PRO A 158 -7.86 7.51 -15.84
C PRO A 158 -6.85 7.09 -16.91
N ALA A 159 -6.08 6.06 -16.61
CA ALA A 159 -5.14 5.44 -17.52
C ALA A 159 -5.11 3.94 -17.28
N ASP A 160 -4.81 3.17 -18.32
CA ASP A 160 -4.70 1.72 -18.24
C ASP A 160 -3.23 1.32 -18.35
N LEU A 161 -2.81 0.42 -17.45
CA LEU A 161 -1.51 -0.22 -17.48
C LEU A 161 -1.68 -1.71 -17.80
N GLY A 162 -2.71 -2.36 -17.25
CA GLY A 162 -3.07 -3.75 -17.58
C GLY A 162 -2.25 -4.82 -16.86
N TYR A 163 -1.61 -4.50 -15.73
CA TYR A 163 -0.74 -5.42 -15.01
C TYR A 163 -1.26 -5.74 -13.60
N MET A 164 -0.99 -6.96 -13.16
CA MET A 164 -1.00 -7.33 -11.75
C MET A 164 0.44 -7.63 -11.35
N LEU A 165 0.93 -7.04 -10.26
CA LEU A 165 2.26 -7.32 -9.74
C LEU A 165 2.14 -8.09 -8.43
N ALA A 166 3.02 -9.06 -8.21
CA ALA A 166 3.12 -9.74 -6.93
C ALA A 166 4.58 -9.99 -6.55
N GLY A 167 4.91 -9.82 -5.27
CA GLY A 167 6.26 -10.04 -4.77
C GLY A 167 6.38 -9.90 -3.25
N ALA A 168 7.39 -10.56 -2.67
CA ALA A 168 7.69 -10.54 -1.24
C ALA A 168 8.62 -9.37 -0.83
N ASP A 169 9.27 -8.73 -1.80
CA ASP A 169 10.04 -7.51 -1.56
C ASP A 169 9.21 -6.29 -1.98
N PRO A 170 8.67 -5.50 -1.03
CA PRO A 170 7.84 -4.36 -1.36
C PRO A 170 8.62 -3.24 -2.07
N LEU A 171 9.93 -3.10 -1.82
CA LEU A 171 10.75 -2.13 -2.55
C LEU A 171 10.92 -2.56 -4.01
N ALA A 172 11.22 -3.83 -4.26
CA ALA A 172 11.34 -4.35 -5.62
C ALA A 172 10.03 -4.19 -6.42
N VAL A 173 8.88 -4.46 -5.78
CA VAL A 173 7.55 -4.25 -6.38
C VAL A 173 7.35 -2.78 -6.75
N ASP A 174 7.66 -1.84 -5.86
CA ASP A 174 7.55 -0.41 -6.16
C ASP A 174 8.56 0.07 -7.20
N CYS A 175 9.77 -0.49 -7.25
CA CYS A 175 10.74 -0.20 -8.30
C CYS A 175 10.23 -0.63 -9.68
N HIS A 176 9.53 -1.76 -9.77
CA HIS A 176 8.85 -2.17 -11.00
C HIS A 176 7.62 -1.32 -11.29
N GLY A 177 6.81 -0.99 -10.27
CA GLY A 177 5.69 -0.07 -10.39
C GLY A 177 6.08 1.31 -10.92
N LEU A 178 7.20 1.85 -10.46
CA LEU A 178 7.79 3.09 -10.98
C LEU A 178 8.12 2.97 -12.48
N LYS A 179 8.70 1.84 -12.90
CA LYS A 179 9.00 1.58 -14.33
C LYS A 179 7.73 1.54 -15.18
N LEU A 180 6.63 1.00 -14.66
CA LEU A 180 5.35 1.00 -15.37
C LEU A 180 4.73 2.39 -15.42
N LEU A 181 4.65 3.10 -14.29
CA LEU A 181 4.09 4.44 -14.23
C LEU A 181 4.85 5.44 -15.10
N SER A 182 6.18 5.32 -15.20
CA SER A 182 6.99 6.22 -16.02
C SER A 182 6.67 6.17 -17.52
N THR A 183 5.98 5.11 -17.98
CA THR A 183 5.51 5.00 -19.37
C THR A 183 4.32 5.90 -19.68
N ILE A 184 3.54 6.28 -18.67
CA ILE A 184 2.29 7.05 -18.82
C ILE A 184 2.29 8.39 -18.06
N GLU A 185 3.18 8.56 -17.08
CA GLU A 185 3.26 9.72 -16.21
C GLU A 185 4.51 10.55 -16.54
N PRO A 186 4.36 11.71 -17.22
CA PRO A 186 5.51 12.50 -17.67
C PRO A 186 6.43 12.96 -16.54
N SER A 187 5.88 13.22 -15.35
CA SER A 187 6.67 13.62 -14.17
C SER A 187 7.62 12.52 -13.65
N LEU A 188 7.38 11.26 -14.05
CA LEU A 188 8.16 10.10 -13.65
C LEU A 188 9.04 9.53 -14.79
N ALA A 189 8.91 10.01 -16.03
CA ALA A 189 9.53 9.42 -17.23
C ALA A 189 11.06 9.21 -17.16
N ARG A 190 11.79 10.01 -16.37
CA ARG A 190 13.25 9.89 -16.19
C ARG A 190 13.67 9.61 -14.74
N LYS A 191 12.72 9.29 -13.88
CA LYS A 191 12.97 9.02 -12.47
C LYS A 191 13.45 7.58 -12.31
N ARG A 192 14.48 7.41 -11.50
CA ARG A 192 14.98 6.11 -11.03
C ARG A 192 14.57 5.94 -9.56
N PRO A 193 14.66 4.73 -8.98
CA PRO A 193 14.30 4.51 -7.58
C PRO A 193 14.93 5.50 -6.60
N GLN A 194 16.21 5.85 -6.78
CA GLN A 194 16.92 6.83 -5.96
C GLN A 194 16.38 8.27 -6.08
N ASP A 195 15.64 8.59 -7.15
CA ASP A 195 15.03 9.91 -7.36
C ASP A 195 13.62 10.00 -6.74
N ILE A 196 13.16 8.91 -6.11
CA ILE A 196 11.92 8.81 -5.35
C ILE A 196 12.28 8.62 -3.87
N ASP A 197 12.13 9.68 -3.09
CA ASP A 197 12.69 9.77 -1.73
C ASP A 197 12.31 8.59 -0.81
N HIS A 198 11.08 8.09 -0.89
CA HIS A 198 10.67 6.97 -0.02
C HIS A 198 11.24 5.62 -0.46
N LEU A 199 11.53 5.44 -1.76
CA LEU A 199 12.24 4.25 -2.27
C LEU A 199 13.73 4.33 -1.89
N ALA A 200 14.33 5.52 -2.03
CA ALA A 200 15.70 5.77 -1.60
C ALA A 200 15.88 5.52 -0.09
N TRP A 201 14.93 5.99 0.73
CA TRP A 201 14.91 5.69 2.16
C TRP A 201 14.74 4.20 2.43
N ALA A 202 13.80 3.51 1.76
CA ALA A 202 13.56 2.08 1.94
C ALA A 202 14.82 1.24 1.64
N SER A 203 15.55 1.55 0.57
CA SER A 203 16.85 0.94 0.29
C SER A 203 17.85 1.23 1.40
N ARG A 204 17.97 2.49 1.83
CA ARG A 204 18.92 2.92 2.87
C ARG A 204 18.68 2.25 4.23
N VAL A 205 17.42 2.01 4.60
CA VAL A 205 17.05 1.39 5.89
C VAL A 205 16.89 -0.13 5.79
N GLY A 206 17.27 -0.74 4.67
CA GLY A 206 17.30 -2.19 4.49
C GLY A 206 15.93 -2.86 4.40
N VAL A 207 14.91 -2.16 3.88
CA VAL A 207 13.58 -2.77 3.66
C VAL A 207 13.61 -3.81 2.56
N GLY A 208 14.41 -3.59 1.52
CA GLY A 208 14.50 -4.45 0.34
C GLY A 208 15.54 -3.95 -0.65
N GLU A 209 15.52 -4.54 -1.84
CA GLU A 209 16.48 -4.26 -2.91
C GLU A 209 15.84 -3.53 -4.09
N THR A 210 16.66 -2.72 -4.77
CA THR A 210 16.25 -2.03 -6.01
C THR A 210 16.56 -2.83 -7.27
N ASP A 211 17.41 -3.85 -7.14
CA ASP A 211 17.68 -4.83 -8.20
C ASP A 211 16.71 -6.01 -8.07
N TYR A 212 16.09 -6.39 -9.17
CA TYR A 212 15.02 -7.38 -9.17
C TYR A 212 14.89 -8.06 -10.53
N GLN A 213 14.25 -9.24 -10.52
CA GLN A 213 13.88 -9.98 -11.72
C GLN A 213 12.37 -10.13 -11.79
N THR A 214 11.80 -10.00 -13.00
CA THR A 214 10.37 -10.21 -13.24
C THR A 214 10.18 -11.52 -13.98
N HIS A 215 9.27 -12.36 -13.47
CA HIS A 215 8.74 -13.50 -14.21
C HIS A 215 7.33 -13.16 -14.67
N SER A 216 7.13 -13.02 -15.98
CA SER A 216 5.84 -12.61 -16.54
C SER A 216 5.06 -13.83 -17.03
N ALA A 217 3.79 -13.87 -16.67
CA ALA A 217 2.80 -14.76 -17.27
C ALA A 217 1.68 -13.91 -17.87
N PHE A 218 1.27 -14.21 -19.09
CA PHE A 218 0.13 -13.56 -19.72
C PHE A 218 -1.11 -14.39 -19.48
N LEU A 219 -2.02 -13.87 -18.65
CA LEU A 219 -3.35 -14.44 -18.48
C LEU A 219 -4.24 -13.86 -19.58
N ARG A 220 -4.75 -14.71 -20.47
CA ARG A 220 -5.85 -14.34 -21.36
C ARG A 220 -7.13 -14.57 -20.58
N TRP A 221 -7.95 -13.53 -20.50
CA TRP A 221 -9.32 -13.64 -20.02
C TRP A 221 -10.17 -13.90 -21.26
N ASP A 222 -10.68 -15.12 -21.39
CA ASP A 222 -11.63 -15.51 -22.44
C ASP A 222 -13.02 -14.93 -22.16
#